data_AF-A0A411PEX8-F1
#
_entry.id   AF-A0A411PEX8-F1
#
_cell.length_a   1.000
_cell.length_b   1.000
_cell.length_c   1.000
_cell.angle_alpha   90.00
_cell.angle_beta   90.00
_cell.angle_gamma   90.00
#
_symmetry.space_group_name_H-M   'P 1'
#
loop_
_entity.id
_entity.type
_entity.pdbx_description
1 polymer ?
#
loop_
_entity_poly.entity_id
_entity_poly.type
_entity_poly.pdbx_seq_one_letter_code
_entity_poly.pdbx_strand_id
1 'polypeptide(L)'
;MDFLKINRHAHNPNSAKVSHFVYAHINSAGEMYIGFSSDPAKRWAEHISDSVDKLNRNYSAPFKASLRKYSPTNWKHYLIASTTSEKLARNREAAAILFYKPKLNKRPELVPFDRDYGFQSIDTQVPERVTLNKKMTSTVYGRTNSQRKVALGIIVYENGRKRVKSLKNTHFDAGLYIECARSERAKFQPGQRVTINVALSTKPNGTNYLVAAKTSPLKLVQ
;
A
#
# COMPACT_ATOMS: atom_id res chain seq x y z
N MET A 1 5.83 -13.63 -6.21
CA MET A 1 7.13 -12.95 -6.25
C MET A 1 8.05 -13.67 -5.29
N ASP A 2 9.21 -14.10 -5.76
CA ASP A 2 10.11 -14.91 -4.95
C ASP A 2 11.01 -14.03 -4.09
N PHE A 3 11.13 -14.42 -2.82
CA PHE A 3 12.04 -13.85 -1.85
C PHE A 3 12.96 -14.95 -1.31
N LEU A 4 14.18 -14.56 -0.96
CA LEU A 4 15.13 -15.36 -0.22
C LEU A 4 15.05 -14.97 1.26
N LYS A 5 14.58 -15.88 2.09
CA LYS A 5 14.52 -15.69 3.53
C LYS A 5 15.85 -16.14 4.14
N ILE A 6 16.53 -15.23 4.82
CA ILE A 6 17.91 -15.47 5.26
C ILE A 6 18.07 -15.53 6.78
N ASN A 7 17.18 -14.93 7.57
CA ASN A 7 17.28 -14.95 9.03
C ASN A 7 16.42 -16.06 9.66
N ARG A 8 17.00 -16.87 10.57
CA ARG A 8 16.27 -17.91 11.34
C ARG A 8 15.14 -17.33 12.21
N HIS A 9 15.25 -16.07 12.61
CA HIS A 9 14.20 -15.35 13.35
C HIS A 9 13.14 -14.73 12.44
N ALA A 10 13.31 -14.77 11.12
CA ALA A 10 12.20 -14.52 10.23
C ALA A 10 11.24 -15.71 10.36
N HIS A 11 10.09 -15.49 10.99
CA HIS A 11 9.00 -16.47 11.00
C HIS A 11 8.53 -16.77 9.58
N ASN A 12 7.95 -17.96 9.38
CA ASN A 12 7.27 -18.32 8.14
C ASN A 12 6.23 -17.23 7.80
N PRO A 13 6.29 -16.58 6.63
CA PRO A 13 5.36 -15.52 6.25
C PRO A 13 3.89 -15.97 6.20
N ASN A 14 3.65 -17.29 6.16
CA ASN A 14 2.32 -17.89 6.21
C ASN A 14 1.83 -18.17 7.64
N SER A 15 2.62 -17.87 8.67
CA SER A 15 2.18 -18.02 10.07
C SER A 15 1.22 -16.89 10.45
N ALA A 16 0.09 -17.25 11.06
CA ALA A 16 -1.01 -16.32 11.40
C ALA A 16 -0.62 -15.15 12.34
N LYS A 17 0.57 -15.18 12.93
CA LYS A 17 1.07 -14.14 13.85
C LYS A 17 1.91 -13.05 13.16
N VAL A 18 2.44 -13.29 11.95
CA VAL A 18 3.33 -12.34 11.28
C VAL A 18 2.53 -11.34 10.45
N SER A 19 2.76 -10.05 10.71
CA SER A 19 2.03 -8.97 10.02
C SER A 19 2.94 -7.99 9.30
N HIS A 20 4.24 -7.93 9.63
CA HIS A 20 5.21 -6.99 9.05
C HIS A 20 6.53 -7.67 8.75
N PHE A 21 7.15 -7.30 7.64
CA PHE A 21 8.41 -7.83 7.15
C PHE A 21 9.39 -6.70 6.90
N VAL A 22 10.64 -6.92 7.31
CA VAL A 22 11.78 -6.12 6.85
C VAL A 22 12.41 -6.88 5.69
N TYR A 23 12.63 -6.18 4.59
CA TYR A 23 13.11 -6.75 3.34
C TYR A 23 14.32 -5.98 2.81
N ALA A 24 15.14 -6.67 2.02
CA ALA A 24 16.22 -6.05 1.25
C ALA A 24 16.04 -6.32 -0.24
N HIS A 25 16.47 -5.36 -1.06
CA HIS A 25 16.52 -5.46 -2.52
C HIS A 25 17.94 -5.15 -2.95
N ILE A 26 18.56 -6.08 -3.67
CA ILE A 26 19.94 -5.96 -4.15
C ILE A 26 19.92 -6.05 -5.67
N ASN A 27 20.46 -5.05 -6.35
CA ASN A 27 20.56 -5.07 -7.80
C ASN A 27 21.79 -5.87 -8.29
N SER A 28 21.94 -6.00 -9.62
CA SER A 28 23.06 -6.70 -10.24
C SER A 28 24.43 -6.07 -9.99
N ALA A 29 24.50 -4.82 -9.52
CA ALA A 29 25.74 -4.15 -9.11
C ALA A 29 26.04 -4.29 -7.61
N GLY A 30 25.25 -5.08 -6.88
CA GLY A 30 25.42 -5.28 -5.44
C GLY A 30 24.93 -4.10 -4.59
N GLU A 31 24.24 -3.11 -5.16
CA GLU A 31 23.71 -1.99 -4.38
C GLU A 31 22.42 -2.42 -3.67
N MET A 32 22.35 -2.14 -2.38
CA MET A 32 21.26 -2.57 -1.51
C MET A 32 20.32 -1.43 -1.14
N TYR A 33 19.04 -1.75 -1.09
CA TYR A 33 17.98 -0.99 -0.43
C TYR A 33 17.32 -1.85 0.66
N ILE A 34 17.03 -1.26 1.82
CA ILE A 34 16.29 -1.89 2.91
C ILE A 34 14.98 -1.14 3.15
N GLY A 35 13.90 -1.88 3.38
CA GLY A 35 12.59 -1.33 3.71
C GLY A 35 11.79 -2.26 4.64
N PHE A 36 10.66 -1.79 5.16
CA PHE A 36 9.65 -2.68 5.76
C PHE A 36 8.25 -2.51 5.13
N SER A 37 7.45 -3.57 5.21
CA SER A 37 6.06 -3.58 4.74
C SER A 37 5.28 -4.76 5.34
N SER A 38 3.96 -4.64 5.46
CA SER A 38 3.05 -5.76 5.72
C SER A 38 2.78 -6.65 4.50
N ASP A 39 3.13 -6.16 3.30
CA ASP A 39 3.06 -6.87 2.03
C ASP A 39 4.25 -6.45 1.14
N PRO A 40 5.39 -7.16 1.23
CA PRO A 40 6.58 -6.88 0.44
C PRO A 40 6.35 -6.99 -1.07
N ALA A 41 5.50 -7.92 -1.52
CA ALA A 41 5.23 -8.13 -2.94
C ALA A 41 4.45 -6.94 -3.54
N LYS A 42 3.43 -6.45 -2.82
CA LYS A 42 2.74 -5.20 -3.20
C LYS A 42 3.69 -4.02 -3.15
N ARG A 43 4.50 -3.91 -2.10
CA ARG A 43 5.42 -2.79 -1.91
C ARG A 43 6.48 -2.70 -3.00
N TRP A 44 6.96 -3.84 -3.49
CA TRP A 44 7.84 -3.90 -4.66
C TRP A 44 7.16 -3.37 -5.93
N ALA A 45 5.91 -3.78 -6.20
CA ALA A 45 5.16 -3.29 -7.34
C ALA A 45 4.92 -1.76 -7.28
N GLU A 46 4.61 -1.23 -6.08
CA GLU A 46 4.57 0.21 -5.84
C GLU A 46 5.93 0.85 -6.11
N HIS A 47 7.02 0.20 -5.70
CA HIS A 47 8.34 0.76 -5.90
C HIS A 47 8.68 0.93 -7.39
N ILE A 48 8.32 -0.04 -8.23
CA ILE A 48 8.46 0.03 -9.69
C ILE A 48 7.56 1.12 -10.28
N SER A 49 6.28 1.15 -9.91
CA SER A 49 5.35 2.15 -10.43
C SER A 49 5.81 3.59 -10.11
N ASP A 50 6.23 3.82 -8.87
CA ASP A 50 6.74 5.11 -8.41
C ASP A 50 8.09 5.49 -9.05
N SER A 51 8.88 4.53 -9.55
CA SER A 51 10.20 4.84 -10.12
C SER A 51 10.07 5.49 -11.51
N VAL A 52 8.98 5.23 -12.23
CA VAL A 52 8.72 5.78 -13.57
C VAL A 52 7.84 7.03 -13.54
N ASP A 53 7.11 7.27 -12.45
CA ASP A 53 6.30 8.48 -12.27
C ASP A 53 7.17 9.70 -11.94
N LYS A 54 7.37 10.56 -12.95
CA LYS A 54 8.16 11.81 -12.82
C LYS A 54 7.57 12.81 -11.83
N LEU A 55 6.27 12.72 -11.51
CA LEU A 55 5.61 13.60 -10.55
C LEU A 55 5.73 13.09 -9.11
N ASN A 56 6.26 11.88 -8.91
CA ASN A 56 6.45 11.33 -7.58
C ASN A 56 7.51 12.12 -6.82
N ARG A 57 7.19 12.57 -5.59
CA ARG A 57 8.13 13.29 -4.71
C ARG A 57 9.46 12.55 -4.46
N ASN A 58 9.46 11.23 -4.62
CA ASN A 58 10.63 10.37 -4.44
C ASN A 58 11.28 9.96 -5.76
N TYR A 59 10.88 10.50 -6.91
CA TYR A 59 11.40 10.14 -8.23
C TYR A 59 12.93 10.22 -8.32
N SER A 60 13.52 11.23 -7.68
CA SER A 60 14.97 11.45 -7.61
C SER A 60 15.69 10.67 -6.50
N ALA A 61 15.00 9.82 -5.75
CA ALA A 61 15.63 9.06 -4.68
C ALA A 61 16.63 8.03 -5.22
N PRO A 62 17.76 7.77 -4.51
CA PRO A 62 18.79 6.84 -4.98
C PRO A 62 18.23 5.47 -5.37
N PHE A 63 17.34 4.92 -4.54
CA PHE A 63 16.67 3.66 -4.86
C PHE A 63 15.83 3.73 -6.15
N LYS A 64 15.05 4.80 -6.35
CA LYS A 64 14.23 4.98 -7.57
C LYS A 64 15.08 5.17 -8.82
N ALA A 65 16.17 5.93 -8.70
CA ALA A 65 17.14 6.10 -9.76
C ALA A 65 17.79 4.76 -10.14
N SER A 66 18.18 3.96 -9.14
CA SER A 66 18.75 2.63 -9.34
C SER A 66 17.74 1.66 -9.98
N LEU A 67 16.45 1.71 -9.60
CA LEU A 67 15.38 0.92 -10.25
C LEU A 67 15.17 1.28 -11.73
N ARG A 68 15.44 2.52 -12.14
CA ARG A 68 15.39 2.89 -13.57
C ARG A 68 16.65 2.46 -14.31
N LYS A 69 17.79 2.45 -13.63
CA LYS A 69 19.09 2.05 -14.20
C LYS A 69 19.19 0.54 -14.43
N TYR A 70 18.63 -0.27 -13.53
CA TYR A 70 18.69 -1.72 -13.59
C TYR A 70 17.29 -2.32 -13.79
N SER A 71 17.16 -3.25 -14.75
CA SER A 71 15.90 -3.96 -15.00
C SER A 71 15.32 -4.54 -13.70
N PRO A 72 14.00 -4.41 -13.43
CA PRO A 72 13.35 -5.00 -12.25
C PRO A 72 13.60 -6.51 -12.09
N THR A 73 13.84 -7.24 -13.17
CA THR A 73 14.15 -8.69 -13.15
C THR A 73 15.54 -8.99 -12.59
N ASN A 74 16.44 -8.00 -12.54
CA ASN A 74 17.83 -8.15 -12.10
C ASN A 74 18.02 -7.84 -10.61
N TRP A 75 16.91 -7.76 -9.87
CA TRP A 75 16.92 -7.53 -8.43
C TRP A 75 16.71 -8.83 -7.69
N LYS A 76 17.56 -9.07 -6.70
CA LYS A 76 17.38 -10.14 -5.71
C LYS A 76 16.61 -9.57 -4.52
N HIS A 77 15.63 -10.32 -4.04
CA HIS A 77 14.75 -9.89 -2.96
C HIS A 77 14.94 -10.78 -1.75
N TYR A 78 15.13 -10.17 -0.59
CA TYR A 78 15.39 -10.88 0.66
C TYR A 78 14.38 -10.50 1.73
N LEU A 79 13.96 -11.47 2.53
CA LEU A 79 13.30 -11.23 3.81
C LEU A 79 14.35 -11.35 4.91
N ILE A 80 14.64 -10.22 5.56
CA ILE A 80 15.71 -10.14 6.56
C ILE A 80 15.19 -10.23 7.99
N ALA A 81 13.95 -9.83 8.23
CA ALA A 81 13.27 -10.03 9.51
C ALA A 81 11.76 -10.03 9.34
N SER A 82 11.03 -10.61 10.31
CA SER A 82 9.58 -10.49 10.38
C SER A 82 9.10 -10.26 11.81
N THR A 83 8.00 -9.53 11.96
CA THR A 83 7.47 -9.09 13.25
C THR A 83 5.94 -9.04 13.24
N THR A 84 5.36 -8.91 14.43
CA THR A 84 3.91 -8.84 14.64
C THR A 84 3.39 -7.40 14.75
N SER A 85 4.29 -6.41 14.79
CA SER A 85 3.96 -5.00 15.04
C SER A 85 4.80 -4.07 14.16
N GLU A 86 4.16 -3.02 13.64
CA GLU A 86 4.81 -1.99 12.84
C GLU A 86 5.96 -1.31 13.59
N LYS A 87 5.78 -1.04 14.89
CA LYS A 87 6.82 -0.42 15.74
C LYS A 87 8.08 -1.29 15.79
N LEU A 88 7.92 -2.61 15.91
CA LEU A 88 9.06 -3.53 15.92
C LEU A 88 9.69 -3.64 14.53
N ALA A 89 8.89 -3.60 13.45
CA ALA A 89 9.41 -3.60 12.09
C ALA A 89 10.28 -2.37 11.81
N ARG A 90 9.84 -1.17 12.21
CA ARG A 90 10.61 0.08 12.10
C ARG A 90 11.94 0.00 12.86
N ASN A 91 11.92 -0.47 14.11
CA ASN A 91 13.16 -0.63 14.88
C ASN A 91 14.14 -1.61 14.22
N ARG A 92 13.63 -2.73 13.68
CA ARG A 92 14.46 -3.71 12.97
C ARG A 92 14.95 -3.20 11.63
N GLU A 93 14.16 -2.42 10.90
CA GLU A 93 14.58 -1.75 9.67
C GLU A 93 15.74 -0.80 9.95
N ALA A 94 15.62 0.07 10.96
CA ALA A 94 16.67 1.00 11.34
C ALA A 94 17.97 0.26 11.72
N ALA A 95 17.87 -0.78 12.55
CA ALA A 95 19.02 -1.61 12.91
C ALA A 95 19.64 -2.33 11.69
N ALA A 96 18.83 -2.81 10.76
CA ALA A 96 19.32 -3.41 9.52
C ALA A 96 20.03 -2.41 8.61
N ILE A 97 19.50 -1.19 8.49
CA ILE A 97 20.17 -0.10 7.74
C ILE A 97 21.53 0.23 8.36
N LEU A 98 21.63 0.26 9.69
CA LEU A 98 22.91 0.49 10.37
C LEU A 98 23.90 -0.66 10.15
N PHE A 99 23.43 -1.90 10.24
CA PHE A 99 24.26 -3.10 10.08
C PHE A 99 24.77 -3.25 8.64
N TYR A 100 23.88 -3.22 7.65
CA TYR A 100 24.21 -3.45 6.23
C TYR A 100 24.71 -2.21 5.49
N LYS A 101 24.52 -1.01 6.05
CA LYS A 101 24.92 0.29 5.47
C LYS A 101 24.53 0.43 3.97
N PRO A 102 23.24 0.25 3.63
CA PRO A 102 22.78 0.24 2.24
C PRO A 102 22.96 1.61 1.57
N LYS A 103 23.56 1.62 0.37
CA LYS A 103 23.81 2.84 -0.42
C LYS A 103 22.53 3.51 -0.96
N LEU A 104 21.44 2.76 -1.08
CA LEU A 104 20.22 3.25 -1.75
C LEU A 104 19.19 3.88 -0.79
N ASN A 105 19.41 3.77 0.53
CA ASN A 105 18.58 4.42 1.55
C ASN A 105 19.00 5.89 1.71
N LYS A 106 18.05 6.84 1.71
CA LYS A 106 18.35 8.30 1.74
C LYS A 106 18.95 8.79 3.05
N ARG A 107 18.63 8.18 4.19
CA ARG A 107 19.17 8.53 5.51
C ARG A 107 19.15 7.29 6.41
N PRO A 108 20.17 7.10 7.28
CA PRO A 108 19.99 6.28 8.46
C PRO A 108 18.98 6.99 9.36
N GLU A 109 17.82 6.39 9.58
CA GLU A 109 16.97 6.84 10.69
C GLU A 109 17.75 6.54 11.97
N LEU A 110 18.26 7.59 12.62
CA LEU A 110 18.94 7.47 13.91
C LEU A 110 17.90 7.09 14.95
N VAL A 111 17.78 5.80 15.23
CA VAL A 111 17.04 5.28 16.38
C VAL A 111 18.08 4.85 17.41
N PRO A 112 18.02 5.35 18.65
CA PRO A 112 18.92 4.90 19.70
C PRO A 112 18.51 3.49 20.09
N PHE A 113 19.34 2.45 19.85
CA PHE A 113 19.13 1.17 20.54
C PHE A 113 20.40 0.33 20.66
N ASP A 114 20.71 -0.03 21.91
CA ASP A 114 21.72 -0.99 22.38
C ASP A 114 21.32 -2.47 22.18
N ARG A 115 20.48 -2.77 21.17
CA ARG A 115 19.91 -4.11 21.01
C ARG A 115 20.44 -4.81 19.76
N ASP A 116 21.17 -5.90 19.97
CA ASP A 116 21.54 -6.82 18.91
C ASP A 116 20.31 -7.60 18.43
N TYR A 117 20.03 -7.53 17.13
CA TYR A 117 18.95 -8.25 16.45
C TYR A 117 19.43 -9.53 15.75
N GLY A 118 20.72 -9.87 15.90
CA GLY A 118 21.34 -11.07 15.33
C GLY A 118 21.42 -11.03 13.81
N PHE A 119 21.60 -9.85 13.20
CA PHE A 119 21.80 -9.74 11.76
C PHE A 119 23.13 -10.37 11.37
N GLN A 120 23.13 -11.10 10.26
CA GLN A 120 24.33 -11.72 9.68
C GLN A 120 24.52 -11.22 8.24
N SER A 121 25.73 -11.37 7.70
CA SER A 121 25.98 -11.03 6.30
C SER A 121 25.05 -11.83 5.38
N ILE A 122 24.51 -11.18 4.35
CA ILE A 122 23.57 -11.84 3.42
C ILE A 122 24.28 -12.97 2.66
N ASP A 123 25.55 -12.78 2.33
CA ASP A 123 26.34 -13.71 1.53
C ASP A 123 26.72 -14.99 2.30
N THR A 124 26.66 -14.96 3.63
CA THR A 124 27.02 -16.09 4.50
C THR A 124 25.82 -16.92 4.94
N GLN A 125 24.60 -16.54 4.55
CA GLN A 125 23.37 -17.21 4.96
C GLN A 125 22.87 -18.13 3.85
N VAL A 126 22.48 -19.36 4.20
CA VAL A 126 21.80 -20.28 3.27
C VAL A 126 20.33 -19.82 3.15
N PRO A 127 19.89 -19.33 1.99
CA PRO A 127 18.55 -18.78 1.86
C PRO A 127 17.49 -19.87 1.71
N GLU A 128 16.39 -19.73 2.43
CA GLU A 128 15.15 -20.46 2.17
C GLU A 128 14.34 -19.70 1.11
N ARG A 129 13.99 -20.34 -0.01
CA ARG A 129 13.17 -19.69 -1.05
C ARG A 129 11.71 -19.65 -0.60
N VAL A 130 11.13 -18.46 -0.60
CA VAL A 130 9.74 -18.25 -0.22
C VAL A 130 9.03 -17.42 -1.26
N THR A 131 7.92 -17.94 -1.79
CA THR A 131 7.08 -17.21 -2.73
C THR A 131 6.02 -16.42 -1.95
N LEU A 132 6.10 -15.10 -2.07
CA LEU A 132 5.05 -14.20 -1.56
C LEU A 132 4.06 -13.87 -2.68
N ASN A 133 2.79 -14.14 -2.40
CA ASN A 133 1.70 -13.66 -3.23
C ASN A 133 1.35 -12.24 -2.78
N LYS A 134 1.22 -11.33 -3.75
CA LYS A 134 0.67 -10.00 -3.51
C LYS A 134 -0.68 -10.18 -2.83
N LYS A 135 -0.87 -9.67 -1.61
CA LYS A 135 -2.19 -9.71 -1.00
C LYS A 135 -3.08 -8.86 -1.90
N MET A 136 -4.11 -9.49 -2.44
CA MET A 136 -5.14 -8.76 -3.16
C MET A 136 -5.89 -7.89 -2.14
N THR A 137 -5.36 -6.69 -1.86
CA THR A 137 -6.22 -5.63 -1.38
C THR A 137 -7.17 -5.33 -2.53
N SER A 138 -8.42 -5.75 -2.36
CA SER A 138 -9.55 -5.48 -3.25
C SER A 138 -9.74 -3.98 -3.45
N THR A 139 -8.90 -3.36 -4.27
CA THR A 139 -9.04 -1.98 -4.76
C THR A 139 -8.03 -1.80 -5.89
N VAL A 140 -8.36 -2.36 -7.05
CA VAL A 140 -7.87 -1.86 -8.34
C VAL A 140 -8.49 -0.47 -8.50
N TYR A 141 -7.80 0.60 -8.10
CA TYR A 141 -8.12 1.96 -8.55
C TYR A 141 -7.50 2.16 -9.95
N GLY A 142 -7.99 1.38 -10.90
CA GLY A 142 -7.85 1.61 -12.33
C GLY A 142 -9.25 1.68 -12.94
N ARG A 143 -10.15 2.47 -12.36
CA ARG A 143 -11.49 2.69 -12.92
C ARG A 143 -11.40 3.89 -13.85
N THR A 144 -11.44 3.63 -15.15
CA THR A 144 -11.58 4.66 -16.17
C THR A 144 -12.88 5.42 -15.95
N ASN A 145 -12.88 6.72 -16.23
CA ASN A 145 -14.08 7.55 -16.10
C ASN A 145 -15.27 7.04 -16.94
N SER A 146 -15.00 6.24 -17.97
CA SER A 146 -16.02 5.61 -18.84
C SER A 146 -16.98 4.66 -18.13
N GLN A 147 -16.61 4.10 -16.98
CA GLN A 147 -17.48 3.19 -16.21
C GLN A 147 -18.35 3.92 -15.17
N ARG A 148 -18.20 5.25 -15.03
CA ARG A 148 -18.89 6.02 -14.02
C ARG A 148 -20.22 6.52 -14.56
N LYS A 149 -21.31 6.26 -13.84
CA LYS A 149 -22.64 6.79 -14.11
C LYS A 149 -23.03 7.78 -13.01
N VAL A 150 -23.90 8.72 -13.33
CA VAL A 150 -24.43 9.68 -12.34
C VAL A 150 -25.31 8.90 -11.36
N ALA A 151 -24.97 8.95 -10.07
CA ALA A 151 -25.85 8.53 -8.99
C ALA A 151 -26.53 9.73 -8.36
N LEU A 152 -27.80 9.57 -8.04
CA LEU A 152 -28.51 10.45 -7.11
C LEU A 152 -28.31 9.87 -5.70
N GLY A 153 -27.99 10.72 -4.72
CA GLY A 153 -27.80 10.31 -3.35
C GLY A 153 -28.35 11.31 -2.34
N ILE A 154 -28.44 10.87 -1.09
CA ILE A 154 -28.86 11.67 0.06
C ILE A 154 -27.78 11.63 1.14
N ILE A 155 -27.52 12.78 1.75
CA ILE A 155 -26.60 12.90 2.89
C ILE A 155 -27.29 12.36 4.13
N VAL A 156 -26.65 11.40 4.80
CA VAL A 156 -27.14 10.81 6.05
C VAL A 156 -26.09 10.95 7.14
N TYR A 157 -26.51 11.08 8.40
CA TYR A 157 -25.62 11.08 9.54
C TYR A 157 -25.70 9.73 10.25
N GLU A 158 -24.62 8.95 10.21
CA GLU A 158 -24.60 7.59 10.76
C GLU A 158 -23.26 7.31 11.42
N ASN A 159 -23.32 6.75 12.63
CA ASN A 159 -22.15 6.38 13.44
C ASN A 159 -21.18 7.57 13.61
N GLY A 160 -21.70 8.74 13.99
CA GLY A 160 -20.91 9.94 14.27
C GLY A 160 -20.31 10.63 13.03
N ARG A 161 -20.74 10.29 11.81
CA ARG A 161 -20.22 10.92 10.59
C ARG A 161 -21.25 11.03 9.46
N LYS A 162 -21.11 12.09 8.66
CA LYS A 162 -21.84 12.24 7.39
C LYS A 162 -21.41 11.15 6.39
N ARG A 163 -22.38 10.54 5.74
CA ARG A 163 -22.26 9.55 4.65
C ARG A 163 -23.21 9.92 3.51
N VAL A 164 -23.06 9.25 2.39
CA VAL A 164 -23.97 9.39 1.23
C VAL A 164 -24.55 8.01 0.94
N LYS A 165 -25.87 7.92 0.80
CA LYS A 165 -26.57 6.72 0.31
C LYS A 165 -27.21 7.02 -1.04
N SER A 166 -27.22 6.06 -1.95
CA SER A 166 -27.92 6.19 -3.23
C SER A 166 -29.43 6.27 -3.01
N LEU A 167 -30.07 7.13 -3.80
CA LEU A 167 -31.49 7.06 -4.08
C LEU A 167 -31.67 6.25 -5.38
N LYS A 168 -32.83 5.60 -5.52
CA LYS A 168 -33.14 4.81 -6.71
C LYS A 168 -33.08 5.71 -7.94
N ASN A 169 -32.35 5.30 -8.96
CA ASN A 169 -32.33 5.96 -10.26
C ASN A 169 -32.20 4.93 -11.39
N THR A 170 -32.06 5.40 -12.64
CA THR A 170 -31.93 4.57 -13.85
C THR A 170 -30.67 3.68 -13.85
N HIS A 171 -29.72 3.91 -12.95
CA HIS A 171 -28.41 3.25 -12.97
C HIS A 171 -28.11 2.43 -11.71
N PHE A 172 -28.71 2.77 -10.58
CA PHE A 172 -28.40 2.20 -9.27
C PHE A 172 -29.64 2.10 -8.39
N ASP A 173 -29.70 1.03 -7.61
CA ASP A 173 -30.71 0.84 -6.58
C ASP A 173 -30.53 1.79 -5.40
N ALA A 174 -31.61 2.01 -4.65
CA ALA A 174 -31.55 2.77 -3.41
C ALA A 174 -30.77 2.02 -2.32
N GLY A 175 -30.16 2.78 -1.41
CA GLY A 175 -29.56 2.26 -0.18
C GLY A 175 -28.09 1.83 -0.28
N LEU A 176 -27.46 1.88 -1.46
CA LEU A 176 -26.04 1.63 -1.62
C LEU A 176 -25.22 2.79 -1.03
N TYR A 177 -24.18 2.46 -0.26
CA TYR A 177 -23.27 3.49 0.24
C TYR A 177 -22.41 4.05 -0.89
N ILE A 178 -22.28 5.38 -0.93
CA ILE A 178 -21.39 6.07 -1.86
C ILE A 178 -20.13 6.53 -1.15
N GLU A 179 -18.99 5.94 -1.52
CA GLU A 179 -17.68 6.36 -1.09
C GLU A 179 -17.24 7.60 -1.87
N CYS A 180 -17.09 8.70 -1.15
CA CYS A 180 -16.63 9.99 -1.65
C CYS A 180 -15.71 10.67 -0.63
N ALA A 181 -15.01 11.73 -1.03
CA ALA A 181 -14.11 12.46 -0.16
C ALA A 181 -14.83 13.02 1.08
N ARG A 182 -14.16 12.96 2.24
CA ARG A 182 -14.71 13.49 3.51
C ARG A 182 -14.96 14.99 3.44
N SER A 183 -14.06 15.73 2.82
CA SER A 183 -14.17 17.17 2.59
C SER A 183 -15.41 17.52 1.78
N GLU A 184 -15.73 16.73 0.75
CA GLU A 184 -16.91 17.00 -0.10
C GLU A 184 -18.21 16.82 0.68
N ARG A 185 -18.40 15.69 1.37
CA ARG A 185 -19.63 15.44 2.14
C ARG A 185 -19.80 16.35 3.36
N ALA A 186 -18.73 16.98 3.84
CA ALA A 186 -18.81 17.93 4.95
C ALA A 186 -19.56 19.22 4.58
N LYS A 187 -19.54 19.61 3.30
CA LYS A 187 -20.17 20.83 2.75
C LYS A 187 -21.71 20.79 2.77
N PHE A 188 -22.30 19.60 2.92
CA PHE A 188 -23.74 19.38 2.81
C PHE A 188 -24.33 18.96 4.15
N GLN A 189 -25.59 19.32 4.40
CA GLN A 189 -26.33 18.92 5.59
C GLN A 189 -27.05 17.58 5.40
N PRO A 190 -27.28 16.80 6.48
CA PRO A 190 -28.13 15.62 6.42
C PRO A 190 -29.51 15.96 5.84
N GLY A 191 -30.03 15.06 5.00
CA GLY A 191 -31.28 15.27 4.25
C GLY A 191 -31.09 15.90 2.86
N GLN A 192 -29.96 16.56 2.60
CA GLN A 192 -29.72 17.16 1.28
C GLN A 192 -29.46 16.10 0.20
N ARG A 193 -30.03 16.32 -0.98
CA ARG A 193 -29.85 15.49 -2.17
C ARG A 193 -28.68 15.97 -3.00
N VAL A 194 -27.87 15.04 -3.47
CA VAL A 194 -26.64 15.31 -4.20
C VAL A 194 -26.48 14.38 -5.40
N THR A 195 -25.83 14.86 -6.46
CA THR A 195 -25.41 14.03 -7.60
C THR A 195 -23.90 13.86 -7.63
N ILE A 196 -23.47 12.66 -8.04
CA ILE A 196 -22.04 12.31 -8.14
C ILE A 196 -21.79 11.18 -9.14
N ASN A 197 -20.66 11.26 -9.87
CA ASN A 197 -20.25 10.24 -10.82
C ASN A 197 -19.56 9.07 -10.11
N VAL A 198 -20.19 7.90 -10.15
CA VAL A 198 -19.78 6.73 -9.37
C VAL A 198 -19.74 5.48 -10.22
N ALA A 199 -18.94 4.51 -9.77
CA ALA A 199 -18.91 3.17 -10.33
C ALA A 199 -19.34 2.15 -9.26
N LEU A 200 -20.04 1.10 -9.68
CA LEU A 200 -20.39 -0.02 -8.81
C LEU A 200 -19.12 -0.77 -8.38
N SER A 201 -19.09 -1.18 -7.13
CA SER A 201 -18.00 -1.92 -6.53
C SER A 201 -18.55 -2.95 -5.56
N THR A 202 -17.86 -4.07 -5.45
CA THR A 202 -18.20 -5.15 -4.52
C THR A 202 -17.08 -5.29 -3.50
N LYS A 203 -17.43 -5.32 -2.22
CA LYS A 203 -16.49 -5.63 -1.14
C LYS A 203 -16.14 -7.12 -1.16
N PRO A 204 -15.04 -7.55 -0.50
CA PRO A 204 -14.69 -8.97 -0.38
C PRO A 204 -15.81 -9.85 0.19
N ASN A 205 -16.68 -9.29 1.03
CA ASN A 205 -17.83 -9.98 1.63
C ASN A 205 -19.08 -10.02 0.73
N GLY A 206 -18.96 -9.69 -0.56
CA GLY A 206 -20.07 -9.66 -1.52
C GLY A 206 -20.98 -8.43 -1.45
N THR A 207 -20.77 -7.51 -0.48
CA THR A 207 -21.63 -6.32 -0.36
C THR A 207 -21.32 -5.29 -1.45
N ASN A 208 -22.34 -4.85 -2.18
CA ASN A 208 -22.23 -3.80 -3.19
C ASN A 208 -22.21 -2.39 -2.58
N TYR A 209 -21.42 -1.51 -3.19
CA TYR A 209 -21.30 -0.09 -2.85
C TYR A 209 -20.87 0.71 -4.08
N LEU A 210 -21.03 2.03 -4.03
CA LEU A 210 -20.68 2.94 -5.11
C LEU A 210 -19.42 3.72 -4.75
N VAL A 211 -18.54 3.95 -5.72
CA VAL A 211 -17.28 4.67 -5.49
C VAL A 211 -17.15 5.85 -6.44
N ALA A 212 -17.05 7.05 -5.89
CA ALA A 212 -16.79 8.27 -6.63
C ALA A 212 -15.32 8.38 -7.08
N ALA A 213 -15.03 9.28 -8.02
CA ALA A 213 -13.64 9.63 -8.30
C ALA A 213 -13.11 10.44 -7.11
N LYS A 214 -11.81 10.30 -6.78
CA LYS A 214 -11.21 11.01 -5.63
C LYS A 214 -11.43 12.52 -5.68
N THR A 215 -11.54 13.09 -6.88
CA THR A 215 -11.74 14.52 -7.16
C THR A 215 -13.15 14.86 -7.64
N SER A 216 -14.09 13.90 -7.67
CA SER A 216 -15.44 14.20 -8.15
C SER A 216 -16.18 15.07 -7.12
N PRO A 217 -16.59 16.29 -7.47
CA PRO A 217 -17.39 17.11 -6.58
C PRO A 217 -18.78 16.51 -6.39
N LEU A 218 -19.35 16.71 -5.21
CA LEU A 218 -20.79 16.52 -4.99
C LEU A 218 -21.51 17.79 -5.48
N LYS A 219 -22.61 17.62 -6.22
CA LYS A 219 -23.45 18.74 -6.67
C LYS A 219 -24.80 18.68 -5.97
N LEU A 220 -25.23 19.78 -5.37
CA LEU A 220 -26.55 19.87 -4.75
C LEU A 220 -27.64 19.69 -5.82
N VAL A 221 -28.66 18.90 -5.51
CA VAL A 221 -29.89 18.84 -6.28
C VAL A 221 -30.92 19.64 -5.51
N GLN A 222 -31.42 20.71 -6.13
CA GLN A 222 -32.53 21.51 -5.61
C GLN A 222 -33.83 20.72 -5.68
#